data_AF-A0A850PMU7-F1
#
_entry.id   AF-A0A850PMU7-F1
#
_cell.length_a   1.000
_cell.length_b   1.000
_cell.length_c   1.000
_cell.angle_alpha   90.00
_cell.angle_beta   90.00
_cell.angle_gamma   90.00
#
_symmetry.space_group_name_H-M   'P 1'
#
loop_
_entity.id
_entity.type
_entity.pdbx_description
1 polymer ?
#
loop_
_entity_poly.entity_id
_entity_poly.type
_entity_poly.pdbx_seq_one_letter_code
_entity_poly.pdbx_strand_id
1 'polypeptide(L)'
;MKVRLAVVIAAMAATGIGVAAPASAWPTPPPPGCEQRPMVSYCDGPVQADGSWQRCFDNQPMWNQGVGYIGGSNCYQTGPGPDRYPWAPQYHIGS
;
A
#
# COMPACT_ATOMS: atom_id res chain seq x y z
N MET A 1 -24.08 -43.12 18.14
CA MET A 1 -24.42 -42.58 16.82
C MET A 1 -23.55 -41.35 16.56
N LYS A 2 -22.83 -41.33 15.43
CA LYS A 2 -21.79 -40.36 15.09
C LYS A 2 -22.43 -39.24 14.27
N VAL A 3 -22.56 -38.04 14.82
CA VAL A 3 -22.90 -36.85 14.02
C VAL A 3 -21.62 -36.05 13.86
N ARG A 4 -20.94 -36.25 12.73
CA ARG A 4 -19.82 -35.42 12.29
C ARG A 4 -20.43 -34.15 11.70
N LEU A 5 -20.46 -33.07 12.49
CA LEU A 5 -20.84 -31.76 11.97
C LEU A 5 -19.75 -31.32 10.99
N ALA A 6 -20.11 -31.27 9.71
CA ALA A 6 -19.24 -30.86 8.63
C ALA A 6 -18.83 -29.40 8.83
N VAL A 7 -17.52 -29.17 8.90
CA VAL A 7 -16.91 -27.84 8.85
C VAL A 7 -17.20 -27.26 7.47
N VAL A 8 -18.08 -26.27 7.41
CA VAL A 8 -18.29 -25.46 6.21
C VAL A 8 -17.10 -24.52 6.09
N ILE A 9 -16.16 -24.85 5.21
CA ILE A 9 -15.11 -23.94 4.77
C ILE A 9 -15.80 -22.89 3.90
N ALA A 10 -16.17 -21.76 4.51
CA ALA A 10 -16.57 -20.58 3.77
C ALA A 10 -15.31 -19.98 3.14
N ALA A 11 -15.14 -20.23 1.84
CA ALA A 11 -14.17 -19.53 1.01
C ALA A 11 -14.44 -18.02 1.11
N MET A 12 -13.51 -17.27 1.70
CA MET A 12 -13.54 -15.81 1.64
C MET A 12 -13.20 -15.40 0.21
N ALA A 13 -14.25 -15.24 -0.60
CA ALA A 13 -14.20 -14.58 -1.87
C ALA A 13 -13.71 -13.14 -1.68
N ALA A 14 -12.78 -12.75 -2.55
CA ALA A 14 -12.21 -11.43 -2.63
C ALA A 14 -13.30 -10.34 -2.70
N THR A 15 -13.41 -9.56 -1.63
CA THR A 15 -13.96 -8.22 -1.68
C THR A 15 -12.85 -7.29 -1.22
N GLY A 16 -12.05 -6.83 -2.18
CA GLY A 16 -11.13 -5.72 -2.01
C GLY A 16 -11.91 -4.44 -1.77
N ILE A 17 -12.48 -4.30 -0.58
CA ILE A 17 -12.81 -2.99 -0.03
C ILE A 17 -11.60 -2.63 0.82
N GLY A 18 -10.60 -2.03 0.17
CA GLY A 18 -9.54 -1.34 0.90
C GLY A 18 -10.21 -0.23 1.70
N VAL A 19 -10.43 -0.47 2.98
CA VAL A 19 -10.71 0.60 3.93
C VAL A 19 -9.50 1.54 3.85
N ALA A 20 -9.68 2.72 3.26
CA ALA A 20 -8.69 3.78 3.39
C ALA A 20 -8.62 4.11 4.88
N ALA A 21 -7.61 3.56 5.56
CA ALA A 21 -7.41 3.79 6.98
C ALA A 21 -7.20 5.30 7.18
N PRO A 22 -7.90 5.93 8.14
CA PRO A 22 -7.65 7.34 8.45
C PRO A 22 -6.20 7.52 8.89
N ALA A 23 -5.57 8.59 8.40
CA ALA A 23 -4.18 8.91 8.67
C ALA A 23 -3.96 9.23 10.15
N SER A 24 -3.31 8.31 10.87
CA SER A 24 -2.49 8.62 12.05
C SER A 24 -1.77 7.35 12.49
N ALA A 25 -0.45 7.35 12.31
CA ALA A 25 0.49 6.26 12.63
C ALA A 25 0.28 4.95 11.85
N TRP A 26 1.11 4.72 10.83
CA TRP A 26 1.35 3.37 10.35
C TRP A 26 1.86 2.52 11.52
N PRO A 27 1.40 1.27 11.68
CA PRO A 27 2.03 0.37 12.63
C PRO A 27 3.52 0.28 12.32
N THR A 28 4.38 0.25 13.35
CA THR A 28 5.77 -0.14 13.22
C THR A 28 5.90 -1.62 13.60
N PRO A 29 6.44 -2.50 12.73
CA PRO A 29 6.90 -2.23 11.37
C PRO A 29 5.73 -1.95 10.40
N PRO A 30 5.96 -1.21 9.30
CA PRO A 30 4.93 -0.94 8.30
C PRO A 30 4.32 -2.25 7.80
N PRO A 31 3.03 -2.26 7.42
CA PRO A 31 2.37 -3.45 6.95
C PRO A 31 3.06 -3.99 5.68
N PRO A 32 2.92 -5.29 5.39
CA PRO A 32 3.48 -5.90 4.19
C PRO A 32 3.10 -5.11 2.94
N GLY A 33 4.09 -4.84 2.09
CA GLY A 33 3.90 -4.05 0.87
C GLY A 33 3.93 -2.53 1.07
N CYS A 34 4.17 -2.02 2.28
CA CYS A 34 4.30 -0.58 2.54
C CYS A 34 5.68 -0.19 3.09
N GLU A 35 6.13 1.00 2.69
CA GLU A 35 7.36 1.63 3.16
C GLU A 35 7.06 3.07 3.61
N GLN A 36 7.44 3.37 4.84
CA GLN A 36 7.36 4.73 5.39
C GLN A 36 8.65 5.50 5.11
N ARG A 37 8.53 6.68 4.51
CA ARG A 37 9.64 7.63 4.31
C ARG A 37 9.35 8.95 5.06
N PRO A 38 10.34 9.85 5.24
CA PRO A 38 10.19 11.02 6.11
C PRO A 38 9.00 11.95 5.79
N MET A 39 8.60 12.03 4.52
CA MET A 39 7.54 12.95 4.06
C MET A 39 6.46 12.22 3.25
N VAL A 40 6.50 10.90 3.12
CA VAL A 40 5.55 10.18 2.25
C VAL A 40 5.56 8.72 2.63
N SER A 41 4.39 8.11 2.62
CA SER A 41 4.25 6.67 2.74
C SER A 41 3.95 6.11 1.36
N TYR A 42 4.64 5.04 0.98
CA TYR A 42 4.38 4.29 -0.25
C TYR A 42 3.84 2.92 0.08
N CYS A 43 2.91 2.44 -0.74
CA CYS A 43 2.44 1.06 -0.69
C CYS A 43 2.33 0.51 -2.10
N ASP A 44 2.84 -0.69 -2.29
CA ASP A 44 2.72 -1.42 -3.54
C ASP A 44 1.67 -2.53 -3.41
N GLY A 45 0.84 -2.63 -4.45
CA GLY A 45 -0.02 -3.77 -4.64
C GLY A 45 0.75 -4.99 -5.17
N PRO A 46 0.06 -6.11 -5.38
CA PRO A 46 0.65 -7.31 -5.96
C PRO A 46 1.28 -7.05 -7.34
N VAL A 47 2.37 -7.75 -7.63
CA VAL A 47 2.95 -7.78 -8.98
C VAL A 47 2.01 -8.56 -9.90
N GLN A 48 1.67 -7.96 -11.03
CA GLN A 48 0.82 -8.50 -12.09
C GLN A 48 1.63 -9.46 -12.98
N ALA A 49 0.93 -10.20 -13.85
CA ALA A 49 1.57 -11.18 -14.74
C ALA A 49 2.58 -10.57 -15.73
N ASP A 50 2.45 -9.27 -16.05
CA ASP A 50 3.37 -8.52 -16.90
C ASP A 50 4.56 -7.90 -16.13
N GLY A 51 4.66 -8.16 -14.82
CA GLY A 51 5.68 -7.61 -13.95
C GLY A 51 5.41 -6.19 -13.46
N SER A 52 4.28 -5.59 -13.82
CA SER A 52 3.86 -4.28 -13.30
C SER A 52 3.19 -4.40 -11.94
N TRP A 53 3.16 -3.33 -11.17
CA TRP A 53 2.39 -3.24 -9.93
C TRP A 53 1.75 -1.86 -9.80
N GLN A 54 0.74 -1.76 -8.94
CA GLN A 54 0.18 -0.47 -8.58
C GLN A 54 0.94 0.07 -7.36
N ARG A 55 1.40 1.32 -7.45
CA ARG A 55 2.00 2.05 -6.34
C ARG A 55 1.08 3.17 -5.91
N CYS A 56 0.74 3.19 -4.63
CA CYS A 56 0.04 4.29 -3.99
C CYS A 56 1.01 5.07 -3.11
N PHE A 57 0.81 6.38 -3.03
CA PHE A 57 1.47 7.20 -2.03
C PHE A 57 0.46 8.01 -1.24
N ASP A 58 0.81 8.31 0.00
CA ASP A 58 0.11 9.24 0.87
C ASP A 58 1.12 10.18 1.52
N ASN A 59 0.91 11.47 1.32
CA ASN A 59 1.69 12.52 1.97
C ASN A 59 0.76 13.39 2.82
N GLN A 60 1.07 13.49 4.11
CA GLN A 60 0.33 14.30 5.07
C GLN A 60 0.86 15.73 5.07
N PRO A 61 0.02 16.76 4.78
CA PRO A 61 0.48 18.13 4.67
C PRO A 61 1.18 18.55 5.95
N MET A 62 2.41 19.04 5.83
CA MET A 62 3.13 19.62 6.96
C MET A 62 3.34 21.10 6.69
N TRP A 63 3.06 21.92 7.71
CA TRP A 63 3.32 23.35 7.69
C TRP A 63 4.23 23.68 8.88
N ASN A 64 5.49 24.04 8.61
CA ASN A 64 6.42 24.44 9.66
C ASN A 64 7.27 25.63 9.22
N GLN A 65 7.21 26.73 9.99
CA GLN A 65 8.05 27.94 9.91
C GLN A 65 8.59 28.33 8.52
N GLY A 66 7.73 28.37 7.51
CA GLY A 66 8.05 28.85 6.14
C GLY A 66 8.27 27.75 5.09
N VAL A 67 8.26 26.48 5.47
CA VAL A 67 8.26 25.34 4.54
C VAL A 67 6.95 24.59 4.69
N GLY A 68 6.16 24.60 3.63
CA GLY A 68 4.88 23.92 3.55
C GLY A 68 4.82 23.08 2.28
N TYR A 69 4.29 21.87 2.37
CA TYR A 69 3.96 21.09 1.19
C TYR A 69 2.49 20.69 1.23
N ILE A 70 1.88 20.63 0.04
CA ILE A 70 0.49 20.25 -0.10
C ILE A 70 0.42 18.73 0.03
N GLY A 71 -0.39 18.27 0.98
CA GLY A 71 -0.67 16.85 1.16
C GLY A 71 -1.44 16.31 -0.02
N GLY A 72 -1.32 15.00 -0.24
CA GLY A 72 -1.99 14.36 -1.35
C GLY A 72 -1.77 12.87 -1.34
N SER A 73 -2.77 12.16 -1.85
CA SER A 73 -2.69 10.73 -2.09
C SER A 73 -3.04 10.44 -3.54
N ASN A 74 -2.29 9.52 -4.14
CA ASN A 74 -2.56 9.06 -5.49
C ASN A 74 -1.97 7.67 -5.71
N CYS A 75 -2.52 6.96 -6.69
CA CYS A 75 -2.03 5.66 -7.11
C CYS A 75 -1.71 5.69 -8.60
N TYR A 76 -0.59 5.09 -8.98
CA TYR A 76 -0.17 4.97 -10.37
C TYR A 76 0.40 3.59 -10.64
N GLN A 77 0.42 3.19 -11.91
CA GLN A 77 1.04 1.92 -12.31
C GLN A 77 2.55 2.13 -12.46
N THR A 78 3.32 1.23 -11.86
CA THR A 78 4.76 1.13 -11.99
C THR A 78 5.06 -0.14 -12.81
N GLY A 79 5.89 0.00 -13.84
CA GLY A 79 6.32 -1.15 -14.65
C GLY A 79 7.50 -1.90 -14.03
N PRO A 80 7.97 -2.99 -14.65
CA PRO A 80 9.14 -3.75 -14.19
C PRO A 80 10.48 -2.97 -14.27
N GLY A 81 10.47 -1.77 -14.87
CA GLY A 81 11.61 -0.87 -14.94
C GLY A 81 11.68 0.10 -13.75
N PRO A 82 12.61 1.07 -13.79
CA PRO A 82 12.68 2.13 -12.78
C PRO A 82 11.36 2.92 -12.73
N ASP A 83 11.02 3.40 -11.53
CA ASP A 83 9.82 4.20 -11.34
C ASP A 83 9.98 5.53 -12.09
N ARG A 84 8.87 6.02 -12.67
CA ARG A 84 8.84 7.32 -13.36
C ARG A 84 9.20 8.49 -12.43
N TYR A 85 9.04 8.34 -11.12
CA TYR A 85 9.39 9.33 -10.13
C TYR A 85 10.70 8.94 -9.43
N PRO A 86 11.81 9.66 -9.67
CA PRO A 86 13.12 9.30 -9.11
C PRO A 86 13.19 9.26 -7.58
N TRP A 87 12.27 9.95 -6.91
CA TRP A 87 12.20 10.01 -5.43
C TRP A 87 11.33 8.91 -4.82
N ALA A 88 10.53 8.19 -5.62
CA ALA A 88 9.82 7.01 -5.17
C ALA A 88 10.79 5.82 -5.06
N PRO A 89 10.47 4.77 -4.28
CA PRO A 89 11.26 3.55 -4.23
C PRO A 89 11.48 2.96 -5.64
N GLN A 90 12.70 2.55 -5.97
CA GLN A 90 13.01 2.06 -7.34
C GLN A 90 12.85 0.53 -7.47
N TYR A 91 12.19 -0.09 -6.49
CA TYR A 91 11.93 -1.52 -6.37
C TYR A 91 10.48 -1.75 -5.97
N HIS A 92 9.98 -2.98 -6.10
CA HIS A 92 8.68 -3.39 -5.59
C HIS A 92 8.75 -3.58 -4.06
N ILE A 93 7.84 -2.95 -3.33
CA ILE A 93 7.78 -3.02 -1.86
C ILE A 93 7.06 -4.31 -1.47
N GLY A 94 7.66 -5.09 -0.55
CA GLY A 94 7.09 -6.34 -0.06
C GLY A 94 7.46 -7.60 -0.85
N SER A 95 8.50 -7.50 -1.69
CA SER A 95 9.19 -8.64 -2.32
C SER A 95 10.03 -9.45 -1.34
#